data_AF-A0A540X6C6-F1
#
_entry.id   AF-A0A540X6C6-F1
#
_cell.length_a   1.000
_cell.length_b   1.000
_cell.length_c   1.000
_cell.angle_alpha   90.00
_cell.angle_beta   90.00
_cell.angle_gamma   90.00
#
_symmetry.space_group_name_H-M   'P 1'
#
loop_
_entity.id
_entity.type
_entity.pdbx_description
1 polymer ?
#
loop_
_entity_poly.entity_id
_entity_poly.type
_entity_poly.pdbx_seq_one_letter_code
_entity_poly.pdbx_strand_id
1 'polypeptide(L)'
;MTHSPNDLAALAADATDTFRLRLAEALRHQGDPRGEFIQVQCALAKAGTKAAAPTLREREASLLAAHEATWLAELGLLPGDAVFVRGFVDRVTVDASRACGVYARLIRMEPVRALSLRVDLGGSEAELSLVLEEIRRAGLPPSLEQLTIDRKNSWEDIHDDALERRRQDTRTLGLSLDLHDFTRPDAGLALLSIALTSPDTASLESLGIKLTGLGANPLEELLDALERAGPRPSLREWSLEFSSPNGKERIRWVQLHSLARLLALYPRLQTLVLPMTELHAEHVEHPELRELSLHWLGHTPCGPSDLSQWKHAPVPKGTGLQFLREARLPKLERLHIDFQYEWYIAWTPEDLAPLFEAKGLAALRRLELHNCHFGDVLCRELVRIKHVQSLEVLDLTGAILTDEGAEALARNRAHFPHLTQLVCGPWGLSEPAWKDLVKHYPVVSP
;
A
#
# COMPACT_ATOMS: atom_id res chain seq x y z
N MET A 1 13.21 -9.49 33.09
CA MET A 1 13.75 -10.73 32.47
C MET A 1 14.41 -10.44 31.14
N THR A 2 15.50 -11.13 30.78
CA THR A 2 16.09 -11.06 29.42
C THR A 2 15.79 -12.36 28.68
N HIS A 3 15.10 -12.28 27.55
CA HIS A 3 14.86 -13.42 26.68
C HIS A 3 16.01 -13.56 25.68
N SER A 4 16.35 -14.79 25.28
CA SER A 4 17.22 -14.95 24.12
C SER A 4 16.46 -14.50 22.85
N PRO A 5 17.15 -14.09 21.77
CA PRO A 5 16.50 -13.78 20.50
C PRO A 5 15.63 -14.93 19.98
N ASN A 6 16.02 -16.18 20.27
CA ASN A 6 15.25 -17.37 19.91
C ASN A 6 13.96 -17.50 20.72
N ASP A 7 13.97 -17.13 22.00
CA ASP A 7 12.77 -17.16 22.84
C ASP A 7 11.76 -16.11 22.38
N LEU A 8 12.21 -14.91 22.00
CA LEU A 8 11.33 -13.87 21.45
C LEU A 8 10.74 -14.27 20.10
N ALA A 9 11.53 -14.90 19.23
CA ALA A 9 11.03 -15.45 17.98
C ALA A 9 10.01 -16.58 18.22
N ALA A 10 10.27 -17.46 19.20
CA ALA A 10 9.33 -18.52 19.59
C ALA A 10 8.04 -17.94 20.17
N LEU A 11 8.12 -16.91 21.01
CA LEU A 11 6.96 -16.18 21.53
C LEU A 11 6.15 -15.54 20.40
N ALA A 12 6.80 -14.86 19.46
CA ALA A 12 6.14 -14.23 18.33
C ALA A 12 5.38 -15.25 17.46
N ALA A 13 5.94 -16.44 17.26
CA ALA A 13 5.35 -17.51 16.45
C ALA A 13 4.40 -18.46 17.22
N ASP A 14 4.27 -18.34 18.55
CA ASP A 14 3.52 -19.29 19.38
C ASP A 14 2.00 -19.09 19.29
N ALA A 15 1.39 -19.53 18.19
CA ALA A 15 -0.05 -19.44 17.98
C ALA A 15 -0.85 -20.25 19.03
N THR A 16 -0.26 -21.31 19.59
CA THR A 16 -0.93 -22.32 20.45
C THR A 16 -0.85 -22.03 21.95
N ASP A 17 -0.08 -21.02 22.35
CA ASP A 17 0.31 -20.71 23.73
C ASP A 17 1.18 -21.79 24.41
N THR A 18 1.71 -22.75 23.66
CA THR A 18 2.48 -23.87 24.23
C THR A 18 3.79 -23.38 24.82
N PHE A 19 4.46 -22.44 24.16
CA PHE A 19 5.69 -21.84 24.67
C PHE A 19 5.38 -20.88 25.83
N ARG A 20 4.36 -20.02 25.67
CA ARG A 20 3.91 -19.08 26.69
C ARG A 20 3.54 -19.77 28.01
N LEU A 21 2.77 -20.86 27.96
CA LEU A 21 2.33 -21.57 29.16
C LEU A 21 3.48 -22.32 29.87
N ARG A 22 4.46 -22.85 29.13
CA ARG A 22 5.66 -23.44 29.75
C ARG A 22 6.51 -22.39 30.45
N LEU A 23 6.70 -21.23 29.82
CA LEU A 23 7.40 -20.11 30.43
C LEU A 23 6.64 -19.61 31.67
N ALA A 24 5.32 -19.51 31.58
CA ALA A 24 4.48 -19.09 32.69
C ALA A 24 4.63 -19.99 33.93
N GLU A 25 4.69 -21.30 33.73
CA GLU A 25 4.90 -22.25 34.83
C GLU A 25 6.29 -22.08 35.46
N ALA A 26 7.34 -21.91 34.64
CA ALA A 26 8.69 -21.67 35.14
C ALA A 26 8.78 -20.38 35.98
N LEU A 27 8.09 -19.31 35.55
CA LEU A 27 8.02 -18.04 36.27
C LEU A 27 7.28 -18.16 37.61
N ARG A 28 6.17 -18.91 37.64
CA ARG A 28 5.45 -19.19 38.88
C ARG A 28 6.31 -19.96 39.89
N HIS A 29 7.11 -20.93 39.43
CA HIS A 29 8.06 -21.63 40.28
C HIS A 29 9.14 -20.72 40.88
N GLN A 30 9.46 -19.62 40.21
CA GLN A 30 10.40 -18.60 40.69
C GLN A 30 9.73 -17.53 41.58
N GLY A 31 8.40 -17.62 41.79
CA GLY A 31 7.63 -16.62 42.51
C GLY A 31 7.39 -15.33 41.72
N ASP A 32 7.60 -15.35 40.40
CA ASP A 32 7.37 -14.18 39.56
C ASP A 32 5.88 -14.07 39.17
N PRO A 33 5.20 -12.96 39.53
CA PRO A 33 3.77 -12.77 39.24
C PRO A 33 3.45 -12.72 37.74
N ARG A 34 4.45 -12.48 36.88
CA ARG A 34 4.28 -12.49 35.42
C ARG A 34 3.84 -13.86 34.90
N GLY A 35 4.23 -14.94 35.58
CA GLY A 35 3.80 -16.30 35.23
C GLY A 35 2.29 -16.51 35.39
N GLU A 36 1.71 -16.04 36.49
CA GLU A 36 0.25 -16.09 36.66
C GLU A 36 -0.46 -15.20 35.63
N PHE A 37 0.09 -14.01 35.37
CA PHE A 37 -0.47 -13.07 34.40
C PHE A 37 -0.54 -13.67 32.98
N ILE A 38 0.52 -14.36 32.52
CA ILE A 38 0.51 -15.07 31.24
C ILE A 38 -0.60 -16.14 31.20
N GLN A 39 -0.74 -16.94 32.26
CA GLN A 39 -1.78 -17.99 32.33
C GLN A 39 -3.19 -17.38 32.26
N VAL A 40 -3.44 -16.30 33.01
CA VAL A 40 -4.73 -15.61 33.03
C VAL A 40 -5.06 -15.05 31.65
N GLN A 41 -4.15 -14.33 30.98
CA GLN A 41 -4.42 -13.77 29.66
C GLN A 41 -4.56 -14.84 28.57
N CYS A 42 -3.79 -15.94 28.63
CA CYS A 42 -3.99 -17.08 27.72
C CYS A 42 -5.35 -17.76 27.94
N ALA A 43 -5.78 -17.91 29.20
CA ALA A 43 -7.10 -18.44 29.53
C ALA A 43 -8.23 -17.51 29.06
N LEU A 44 -8.09 -16.19 29.23
CA LEU A 44 -9.04 -15.19 28.72
C LEU A 44 -9.20 -15.27 27.20
N ALA A 45 -8.08 -15.36 26.47
CA ALA A 45 -8.10 -15.50 25.01
C ALA A 45 -8.86 -16.75 24.54
N LYS A 46 -8.79 -17.87 25.29
CA LYS A 46 -9.52 -19.12 25.00
C LYS A 46 -10.97 -19.11 25.50
N ALA A 47 -11.25 -18.36 26.57
CA ALA A 47 -12.56 -18.32 27.21
C ALA A 47 -13.56 -17.43 26.44
N GLY A 48 -13.10 -16.33 25.83
CA GLY A 48 -13.97 -15.40 25.10
C GLY A 48 -15.07 -14.82 26.00
N THR A 49 -16.34 -15.13 25.68
CA THR A 49 -17.54 -14.66 26.42
C THR A 49 -18.08 -15.69 27.42
N LYS A 50 -17.39 -16.81 27.66
CA LYS A 50 -17.82 -17.86 28.57
C LYS A 50 -17.92 -17.38 30.03
N ALA A 51 -18.68 -18.13 30.85
CA ALA A 51 -18.98 -17.81 32.24
C ALA A 51 -17.76 -17.62 33.17
N ALA A 52 -16.60 -18.21 32.85
CA ALA A 52 -15.37 -18.00 33.62
C ALA A 52 -14.63 -16.68 33.30
N ALA A 53 -15.00 -15.99 32.21
CA ALA A 53 -14.31 -14.79 31.76
C ALA A 53 -14.40 -13.60 32.74
N PRO A 54 -15.51 -13.34 33.45
CA PRO A 54 -15.57 -12.26 34.44
C PRO A 54 -14.53 -12.43 35.57
N THR A 55 -14.44 -13.61 36.17
CA THR A 55 -13.47 -13.90 37.24
C THR A 55 -12.02 -13.77 36.76
N LEU A 56 -11.74 -14.21 35.53
CA LEU A 56 -10.42 -14.05 34.94
C LEU A 56 -10.07 -12.57 34.67
N ARG A 57 -11.04 -11.75 34.24
CA ARG A 57 -10.85 -10.29 34.05
C ARG A 57 -10.61 -9.57 35.36
N GLU A 58 -11.32 -9.93 36.42
CA GLU A 58 -11.07 -9.40 37.76
C GLU A 58 -9.65 -9.74 38.23
N ARG A 59 -9.18 -10.96 37.94
CA ARG A 59 -7.82 -11.37 38.29
C ARG A 59 -6.77 -10.65 37.45
N GLU A 60 -6.99 -10.50 36.16
CA GLU A 60 -6.14 -9.72 35.25
C GLU A 60 -6.00 -8.27 35.75
N ALA A 61 -7.12 -7.61 36.05
CA ALA A 61 -7.13 -6.24 36.56
C ALA A 61 -6.39 -6.12 37.89
N SER A 62 -6.54 -7.09 38.79
CA SER A 62 -5.82 -7.12 40.08
C SER A 62 -4.31 -7.24 39.90
N LEU A 63 -3.86 -8.07 38.95
CA LEU A 63 -2.44 -8.24 38.63
C LEU A 63 -1.86 -6.98 37.99
N LEU A 64 -2.57 -6.35 37.06
CA LEU A 64 -2.16 -5.08 36.45
C LEU A 64 -2.05 -3.97 37.50
N ALA A 65 -3.08 -3.80 38.34
CA ALA A 65 -3.08 -2.80 39.41
C ALA A 65 -1.89 -2.96 40.38
N ALA A 66 -1.45 -4.20 40.62
CA ALA A 66 -0.35 -4.49 41.54
C ALA A 66 1.04 -4.40 40.89
N HIS A 67 1.18 -4.72 39.60
CA HIS A 67 2.50 -5.01 39.01
C HIS A 67 2.80 -4.27 37.70
N GLU A 68 1.82 -3.66 37.03
CA GLU A 68 2.01 -3.00 35.73
C GLU A 68 3.12 -1.96 35.77
N ALA A 69 3.09 -1.05 36.75
CA ALA A 69 4.08 0.02 36.87
C ALA A 69 5.51 -0.53 37.03
N THR A 70 5.68 -1.62 37.79
CA THR A 70 6.99 -2.26 37.98
C THR A 70 7.48 -2.92 36.68
N TRP A 71 6.62 -3.68 36.00
CA TRP A 71 6.99 -4.34 34.74
C TRP A 71 7.32 -3.34 33.63
N LEU A 72 6.56 -2.23 33.52
CA LEU A 72 6.82 -1.20 32.52
C LEU A 72 8.05 -0.35 32.84
N ALA A 73 8.33 -0.08 34.12
CA ALA A 73 9.51 0.67 34.53
C ALA A 73 10.82 -0.03 34.13
N GLU A 74 10.88 -1.37 34.13
CA GLU A 74 12.04 -2.13 33.64
C GLU A 74 12.34 -1.85 32.15
N LEU A 75 11.30 -1.54 31.37
CA LEU A 75 11.38 -1.22 29.95
C LEU A 75 11.63 0.28 29.70
N GLY A 76 11.50 1.13 30.74
CA GLY A 76 11.51 2.58 30.62
C GLY A 76 10.17 3.17 30.16
N LEU A 77 9.07 2.43 30.36
CA LEU A 77 7.70 2.85 30.01
C LEU A 77 6.89 3.24 31.25
N LEU A 78 5.84 4.02 31.05
CA LEU A 78 4.86 4.40 32.09
C LEU A 78 3.55 3.62 31.92
N PRO A 79 2.75 3.44 32.99
CA PRO A 79 1.38 2.93 32.86
C PRO A 79 0.59 3.68 31.80
N GLY A 80 -0.05 2.93 30.89
CA GLY A 80 -0.76 3.48 29.73
C GLY A 80 0.08 3.65 28.45
N ASP A 81 1.42 3.56 28.50
CA ASP A 81 2.25 3.54 27.28
C ASP A 81 2.19 2.19 26.54
N ALA A 82 1.68 1.12 27.16
CA ALA A 82 1.71 -0.23 26.61
C ALA A 82 0.42 -1.02 26.82
N VAL A 83 0.15 -1.93 25.89
CA VAL A 83 -0.93 -2.92 25.99
C VAL A 83 -0.33 -4.31 26.11
N PHE A 84 -0.74 -5.05 27.14
CA PHE A 84 -0.34 -6.43 27.33
C PHE A 84 -1.27 -7.41 26.61
N VAL A 85 -0.70 -8.35 25.87
CA VAL A 85 -1.42 -9.46 25.24
C VAL A 85 -0.71 -10.77 25.58
N ARG A 86 -1.47 -11.74 26.10
CA ARG A 86 -0.97 -13.07 26.51
C ARG A 86 0.25 -13.00 27.45
N GLY A 87 0.30 -11.97 28.28
CA GLY A 87 1.28 -11.73 29.32
C GLY A 87 2.56 -11.04 28.86
N PHE A 88 2.57 -10.43 27.68
CA PHE A 88 3.72 -9.72 27.10
C PHE A 88 3.32 -8.35 26.58
N VAL A 89 4.25 -7.40 26.53
CA VAL A 89 4.01 -6.10 25.88
C VAL A 89 3.88 -6.33 24.38
N ASP A 90 2.70 -6.03 23.85
CA ASP A 90 2.33 -6.30 22.45
C ASP A 90 2.29 -5.02 21.63
N ARG A 91 1.70 -3.96 22.19
CA ARG A 91 1.65 -2.64 21.57
C ARG A 91 2.24 -1.60 22.51
N VAL A 92 3.03 -0.68 21.96
CA VAL A 92 3.63 0.43 22.70
C VAL A 92 3.32 1.74 21.98
N THR A 93 2.86 2.74 22.72
CA THR A 93 2.69 4.11 22.27
C THR A 93 3.48 5.03 23.20
N VAL A 94 4.63 5.52 22.72
CA VAL A 94 5.57 6.30 23.53
C VAL A 94 5.89 7.62 22.83
N ASP A 95 6.14 8.66 23.60
CA ASP A 95 6.59 9.94 23.06
C ASP A 95 8.05 9.82 22.59
N ALA A 96 8.38 10.39 21.43
CA ALA A 96 9.72 10.33 20.85
C ALA A 96 10.80 10.88 21.80
N SER A 97 10.47 11.89 22.62
CA SER A 97 11.39 12.44 23.63
C SER A 97 11.80 11.43 24.71
N ARG A 98 10.97 10.40 24.94
CA ARG A 98 11.21 9.33 25.92
C ARG A 98 11.61 8.00 25.29
N ALA A 99 11.49 7.87 23.97
CA ALA A 99 11.69 6.59 23.29
C ALA A 99 13.18 6.21 23.12
N CYS A 100 14.10 7.19 23.22
CA CYS A 100 15.53 6.94 23.10
C CYS A 100 16.04 6.02 24.23
N GLY A 101 16.68 4.91 23.85
CA GLY A 101 17.14 3.85 24.75
C GLY A 101 16.05 2.89 25.24
N VAL A 102 14.77 3.25 25.05
CA VAL A 102 13.61 2.39 25.35
C VAL A 102 13.46 1.34 24.25
N TYR A 103 13.59 1.72 22.98
CA TYR A 103 13.46 0.79 21.86
C TYR A 103 14.39 -0.42 21.98
N ALA A 104 15.70 -0.19 22.20
CA ALA A 104 16.66 -1.27 22.30
C ALA A 104 16.39 -2.22 23.48
N ARG A 105 15.77 -1.74 24.58
CA ARG A 105 15.35 -2.60 25.69
C ARG A 105 14.11 -3.39 25.34
N LEU A 106 13.10 -2.73 24.76
CA LEU A 106 11.84 -3.35 24.35
C LEU A 106 12.07 -4.56 23.47
N ILE A 107 12.83 -4.41 22.38
CA ILE A 107 13.01 -5.50 21.40
C ILE A 107 13.85 -6.67 21.93
N ARG A 108 14.53 -6.52 23.07
CA ARG A 108 15.29 -7.59 23.74
C ARG A 108 14.51 -8.30 24.84
N MET A 109 13.43 -7.69 25.33
CA MET A 109 12.70 -8.17 26.50
C MET A 109 11.26 -8.55 26.18
N GLU A 110 10.67 -8.02 25.11
CA GLU A 110 9.25 -8.19 24.81
C GLU A 110 9.03 -8.45 23.32
N PRO A 111 8.12 -9.38 22.94
CA PRO A 111 7.75 -9.65 21.54
C PRO A 111 6.80 -8.57 21.00
N VAL A 112 7.24 -7.31 21.01
CA VAL A 112 6.43 -6.15 20.59
C VAL A 112 6.03 -6.31 19.12
N ARG A 113 4.73 -6.16 18.84
CA ARG A 113 4.13 -6.26 17.50
C ARG A 113 3.84 -4.90 16.88
N ALA A 114 3.48 -3.90 17.69
CA ALA A 114 3.25 -2.54 17.19
C ALA A 114 3.96 -1.50 18.06
N LEU A 115 4.69 -0.59 17.42
CA LEU A 115 5.28 0.58 18.07
C LEU A 115 4.73 1.86 17.43
N SER A 116 4.17 2.74 18.24
CA SER A 116 3.76 4.09 17.85
C SER A 116 4.63 5.12 18.56
N LEU A 117 5.33 5.93 17.78
CA LEU A 117 6.13 7.06 18.23
C LEU A 117 5.29 8.33 18.11
N ARG A 118 4.85 8.86 19.24
CA ARG A 118 4.18 10.16 19.28
C ARG A 118 5.19 11.28 19.19
N VAL A 119 4.91 12.26 18.35
CA VAL A 119 5.78 13.42 18.13
C VAL A 119 4.93 14.67 18.28
N ASP A 120 5.17 15.44 19.35
CA ASP A 120 4.67 16.79 19.51
C ASP A 120 5.47 17.77 18.64
N LEU A 121 4.74 18.55 17.83
CA LEU A 121 5.26 19.62 16.97
C LEU A 121 5.88 20.79 17.75
N GLY A 122 5.69 20.84 19.07
CA GLY A 122 6.29 21.81 19.97
C GLY A 122 7.75 21.54 20.36
N GLY A 123 8.36 20.40 20.00
CA GLY A 123 9.77 20.19 20.31
C GLY A 123 10.37 18.79 20.17
N SER A 124 9.61 17.73 19.84
CA SER A 124 10.11 16.34 19.86
C SER A 124 10.64 15.81 18.52
N GLU A 125 10.65 16.62 17.47
CA GLU A 125 11.11 16.24 16.12
C GLU A 125 12.62 15.94 16.09
N ALA A 126 13.41 16.63 16.92
CA ALA A 126 14.85 16.39 17.04
C ALA A 126 15.13 15.00 17.63
N GLU A 127 14.33 14.58 18.61
CA GLU A 127 14.44 13.28 19.26
C GLU A 127 13.97 12.14 18.35
N LEU A 128 12.98 12.37 17.47
CA LEU A 128 12.57 11.38 16.47
C LEU A 128 13.75 10.89 15.63
N SER A 129 14.63 11.80 15.18
CA SER A 129 15.81 11.44 14.39
C SER A 129 16.77 10.52 15.16
N LEU A 130 16.93 10.75 16.47
CA LEU A 130 17.77 9.91 17.33
C LEU A 130 17.16 8.52 17.52
N VAL A 131 15.83 8.44 17.70
CA VAL A 131 15.09 7.19 17.84
C VAL A 131 15.16 6.37 16.56
N LEU A 132 14.98 7.00 15.39
CA LEU A 132 15.10 6.32 14.09
C LEU A 132 16.51 5.76 13.86
N GLU A 133 17.55 6.46 14.31
CA GLU A 133 18.93 5.96 14.26
C GLU A 133 19.16 4.81 15.26
N GLU A 134 18.55 4.86 16.45
CA GLU A 134 18.55 3.72 17.37
C GLU A 134 17.88 2.49 16.74
N ILE A 135 16.71 2.66 16.13
CA ILE A 135 15.98 1.61 15.43
C ILE A 135 16.83 1.04 14.30
N ARG A 136 17.48 1.90 13.51
CA ARG A 136 18.39 1.48 12.42
C ARG A 136 19.53 0.60 12.93
N ARG A 137 20.15 0.96 14.05
CA ARG A 137 21.28 0.20 14.64
C ARG A 137 20.84 -1.10 15.28
N ALA A 138 19.71 -1.08 15.99
CA ALA A 138 19.18 -2.23 16.70
C ALA A 138 18.45 -3.22 15.77
N GLY A 139 18.00 -2.76 14.60
CA GLY A 139 17.22 -3.52 13.64
C GLY A 139 15.75 -3.66 14.06
N LEU A 140 14.94 -4.17 13.14
CA LEU A 140 13.53 -4.47 13.39
C LEU A 140 13.41 -5.93 13.86
N PRO A 141 12.88 -6.21 15.07
CA PRO A 141 12.77 -7.57 15.55
C PRO A 141 11.75 -8.37 14.73
N PRO A 142 11.80 -9.71 14.78
CA PRO A 142 10.86 -10.56 14.07
C PRO A 142 9.39 -10.35 14.44
N SER A 143 9.13 -9.95 15.68
CA SER A 143 7.77 -9.72 16.19
C SER A 143 7.12 -8.43 15.68
N LEU A 144 7.92 -7.42 15.29
CA LEU A 144 7.40 -6.09 14.98
C LEU A 144 6.73 -6.09 13.59
N GLU A 145 5.42 -5.99 13.60
CA GLU A 145 4.55 -5.97 12.41
C GLU A 145 4.24 -4.54 11.97
N GLN A 146 4.16 -3.59 12.91
CA GLN A 146 3.78 -2.21 12.64
C GLN A 146 4.69 -1.22 13.36
N LEU A 147 5.13 -0.19 12.64
CA LEU A 147 5.84 0.96 13.18
C LEU A 147 5.17 2.24 12.66
N THR A 148 4.63 3.04 13.57
CA THR A 148 3.88 4.26 13.24
C THR A 148 4.54 5.46 13.89
N ILE A 149 4.58 6.57 13.16
CA ILE A 149 4.95 7.90 13.64
C ILE A 149 3.66 8.72 13.63
N ASP A 150 3.23 9.13 14.81
CA ASP A 150 1.97 9.83 15.03
C ASP A 150 2.29 11.26 15.48
N ARG A 151 2.09 12.24 14.58
CA ARG A 151 2.38 13.63 14.91
C ARG A 151 1.11 14.28 15.44
N LYS A 152 1.21 14.89 16.61
CA LYS A 152 0.07 15.55 17.24
C LYS A 152 0.28 17.05 17.24
N ASN A 153 -0.73 17.79 16.76
CA ASN A 153 -0.86 19.20 17.12
C ASN A 153 -1.85 19.34 18.29
N SER A 154 -1.97 20.53 18.89
CA SER A 154 -2.77 20.71 20.10
C SER A 154 -4.28 20.37 19.96
N TRP A 155 -4.80 20.13 18.75
CA TRP A 155 -6.23 19.98 18.48
C TRP A 155 -6.62 18.79 17.59
N GLU A 156 -5.67 18.16 16.87
CA GLU A 156 -5.92 17.03 15.98
C GLU A 156 -4.78 16.00 16.05
N ASP A 157 -5.14 14.70 16.07
CA ASP A 157 -4.21 13.59 15.85
C ASP A 157 -3.98 13.47 14.33
N ILE A 158 -2.73 13.63 13.89
CA ILE A 158 -2.33 13.51 12.49
C ILE A 158 -1.51 12.21 12.38
N HIS A 159 -2.14 11.15 11.89
CA HIS A 159 -1.47 9.86 11.67
C HIS A 159 -0.51 9.98 10.49
N ASP A 160 0.77 10.22 10.78
CA ASP A 160 1.70 10.70 9.77
C ASP A 160 2.34 9.59 8.93
N ASP A 161 3.16 8.71 9.51
CA ASP A 161 3.84 7.68 8.71
C ASP A 161 3.64 6.31 9.33
N ALA A 162 3.19 5.32 8.55
CA ALA A 162 2.98 3.97 9.04
C ALA A 162 3.64 2.94 8.14
N LEU A 163 4.54 2.15 8.71
CA LEU A 163 5.16 1.00 8.09
C LEU A 163 4.52 -0.27 8.62
N GLU A 164 3.99 -1.10 7.73
CA GLU A 164 3.49 -2.43 8.03
C GLU A 164 4.34 -3.51 7.36
N ARG A 165 4.53 -4.63 8.06
CA ARG A 165 5.37 -5.76 7.65
C ARG A 165 4.53 -7.03 7.67
N ARG A 166 4.26 -7.56 6.49
CA ARG A 166 3.63 -8.88 6.34
C ARG A 166 4.70 -9.95 6.34
N ARG A 167 4.63 -10.85 7.31
CA ARG A 167 5.63 -11.89 7.53
C ARG A 167 5.07 -13.29 7.33
N GLN A 168 5.95 -14.18 6.93
CA GLN A 168 5.77 -15.62 7.05
C GLN A 168 7.01 -16.18 7.74
N ASP A 169 6.81 -16.75 8.92
CA ASP A 169 7.88 -17.20 9.80
C ASP A 169 8.94 -16.09 10.06
N THR A 170 10.20 -16.36 9.74
CA THR A 170 11.32 -15.42 9.94
C THR A 170 11.51 -14.45 8.78
N ARG A 171 10.68 -14.51 7.73
CA ARG A 171 10.84 -13.74 6.50
C ARG A 171 9.77 -12.66 6.37
N THR A 172 10.16 -11.49 5.87
CA THR A 172 9.23 -10.44 5.46
C THR A 172 8.91 -10.64 3.99
N LEU A 173 7.64 -10.91 3.68
CA LEU A 173 7.15 -11.11 2.31
C LEU A 173 6.47 -9.87 1.75
N GLY A 174 5.91 -9.03 2.62
CA GLY A 174 5.26 -7.79 2.21
C GLY A 174 5.65 -6.61 3.07
N LEU A 175 5.78 -5.44 2.44
CA LEU A 175 5.90 -4.14 3.10
C LEU A 175 4.78 -3.24 2.57
N SER A 176 4.09 -2.55 3.49
CA SER A 176 3.21 -1.43 3.16
C SER A 176 3.70 -0.20 3.88
N LEU A 177 3.73 0.93 3.19
CA LEU A 177 4.13 2.22 3.78
C LEU A 177 3.08 3.26 3.45
N ASP A 178 2.42 3.79 4.46
CA ASP A 178 1.57 4.95 4.35
C ASP A 178 2.41 6.19 4.71
N LEU A 179 2.51 7.13 3.76
CA LEU A 179 3.32 8.35 3.84
C LEU A 179 2.40 9.58 3.85
N HIS A 180 2.24 10.21 5.01
CA HIS A 180 1.47 11.44 5.19
C HIS A 180 2.47 12.60 5.37
N ASP A 181 2.38 13.57 4.47
CA ASP A 181 3.06 14.87 4.56
C ASP A 181 4.55 14.96 4.16
N PHE A 182 4.77 15.20 2.86
CA PHE A 182 6.08 15.55 2.29
C PHE A 182 6.58 16.97 2.56
N THR A 183 5.88 17.77 3.37
CA THR A 183 6.41 19.09 3.76
C THR A 183 7.43 19.00 4.90
N ARG A 184 7.59 17.80 5.49
CA ARG A 184 8.47 17.54 6.63
C ARG A 184 9.50 16.47 6.31
N PRO A 185 10.70 16.54 6.88
CA PRO A 185 11.82 15.72 6.45
C PRO A 185 11.61 14.23 6.76
N ASP A 186 11.78 13.42 5.71
CA ASP A 186 12.31 12.05 5.63
C ASP A 186 11.86 10.95 6.59
N ALA A 187 10.97 11.18 7.56
CA ALA A 187 10.66 10.20 8.60
C ALA A 187 10.07 8.90 8.02
N GLY A 188 9.06 8.99 7.18
CA GLY A 188 8.52 7.83 6.45
C GLY A 188 9.51 7.17 5.49
N LEU A 189 10.32 7.95 4.76
CA LEU A 189 11.41 7.40 3.91
C LEU A 189 12.50 6.72 4.74
N ALA A 190 12.76 7.20 5.96
CA ALA A 190 13.67 6.59 6.91
C ALA A 190 13.09 5.26 7.43
N LEU A 191 11.78 5.16 7.70
CA LEU A 191 11.12 3.89 8.01
C LEU A 191 11.30 2.89 6.86
N LEU A 192 11.06 3.31 5.62
CA LEU A 192 11.27 2.47 4.44
C LEU A 192 12.72 2.02 4.31
N SER A 193 13.67 2.94 4.47
CA SER A 193 15.10 2.63 4.41
C SER A 193 15.52 1.63 5.50
N ILE A 194 15.04 1.81 6.73
CA ILE A 194 15.29 0.88 7.84
C ILE A 194 14.71 -0.50 7.51
N ALA A 195 13.48 -0.55 6.97
CA ALA A 195 12.83 -1.80 6.61
C ALA A 195 13.59 -2.54 5.50
N LEU A 196 13.91 -1.86 4.40
CA LEU A 196 14.57 -2.47 3.25
C LEU A 196 16.01 -2.89 3.57
N THR A 197 16.70 -2.21 4.49
CA THR A 197 18.04 -2.63 4.93
C THR A 197 18.02 -3.80 5.91
N SER A 198 16.84 -4.19 6.42
CA SER A 198 16.69 -5.37 7.27
C SER A 198 16.99 -6.66 6.50
N PRO A 199 17.81 -7.59 7.04
CA PRO A 199 18.16 -8.85 6.38
C PRO A 199 16.96 -9.73 6.01
N ASP A 200 15.87 -9.63 6.77
CA ASP A 200 14.66 -10.43 6.54
C ASP A 200 13.78 -9.96 5.37
N THR A 201 14.14 -8.85 4.71
CA THR A 201 13.50 -8.36 3.48
C THR A 201 14.22 -8.80 2.20
N ALA A 202 15.22 -9.69 2.29
CA ALA A 202 15.87 -10.25 1.11
C ALA A 202 14.90 -11.08 0.23
N SER A 203 13.85 -11.64 0.84
CA SER A 203 12.78 -12.39 0.17
C SER A 203 11.49 -11.58 0.01
N LEU A 204 11.58 -10.25 -0.04
CA LEU A 204 10.41 -9.40 -0.21
C LEU A 204 9.70 -9.68 -1.54
N GLU A 205 8.41 -9.97 -1.51
CA GLU A 205 7.59 -10.31 -2.68
C GLU A 205 6.65 -9.17 -3.09
N SER A 206 6.13 -8.40 -2.12
CA SER A 206 5.24 -7.26 -2.39
C SER A 206 5.69 -5.98 -1.66
N LEU A 207 5.66 -4.85 -2.35
CA LEU A 207 5.90 -3.52 -1.77
C LEU A 207 4.77 -2.57 -2.19
N GLY A 208 3.98 -2.12 -1.22
CA GLY A 208 2.94 -1.11 -1.42
C GLY A 208 3.30 0.20 -0.75
N ILE A 209 3.09 1.32 -1.43
CA ILE A 209 3.33 2.66 -0.89
C ILE A 209 2.07 3.49 -1.13
N LYS A 210 1.50 4.03 -0.06
CA LYS A 210 0.33 4.92 -0.12
C LYS A 210 0.74 6.32 0.26
N LEU A 211 0.40 7.27 -0.59
CA LEU A 211 0.69 8.69 -0.38
C LEU A 211 -0.58 9.40 0.10
N THR A 212 -0.50 10.08 1.24
CA THR A 212 -1.71 10.55 1.96
C THR A 212 -1.72 12.03 2.37
N GLY A 213 -0.65 12.82 2.17
CA GLY A 213 -0.55 14.20 2.73
C GLY A 213 0.11 15.27 1.83
N LEU A 214 -0.16 16.57 2.07
CA LEU A 214 -0.15 17.77 1.17
C LEU A 214 1.19 18.31 0.59
N GLY A 215 2.32 17.61 0.77
CA GLY A 215 3.64 18.12 0.37
C GLY A 215 4.11 17.84 -1.07
N ALA A 216 5.35 18.26 -1.36
CA ALA A 216 6.03 18.05 -2.65
C ALA A 216 6.17 16.56 -2.97
N ASN A 217 6.09 16.19 -4.25
CA ASN A 217 6.15 14.78 -4.64
C ASN A 217 7.55 14.20 -4.36
N PRO A 218 7.70 13.23 -3.45
CA PRO A 218 9.00 12.69 -3.09
C PRO A 218 9.45 11.63 -4.11
N LEU A 219 8.78 11.45 -5.26
CA LEU A 219 8.98 10.21 -6.03
C LEU A 219 10.44 10.01 -6.42
N GLU A 220 11.16 11.11 -6.63
CA GLU A 220 12.60 11.07 -6.82
C GLU A 220 13.34 10.61 -5.57
N GLU A 221 13.05 11.18 -4.39
CA GLU A 221 13.66 10.78 -3.11
C GLU A 221 13.29 9.34 -2.72
N LEU A 222 12.08 8.91 -3.05
CA LEU A 222 11.61 7.54 -2.90
C LEU A 222 12.38 6.61 -3.84
N LEU A 223 12.49 6.94 -5.13
CA LEU A 223 13.32 6.19 -6.07
C LEU A 223 14.76 6.11 -5.58
N ASP A 224 15.34 7.20 -5.12
CA ASP A 224 16.69 7.24 -4.56
C ASP A 224 16.80 6.39 -3.28
N ALA A 225 15.76 6.33 -2.45
CA ALA A 225 15.71 5.44 -1.29
C ALA A 225 15.67 3.96 -1.71
N LEU A 226 14.88 3.62 -2.73
CA LEU A 226 14.80 2.27 -3.31
C LEU A 226 16.12 1.87 -3.97
N GLU A 227 16.78 2.76 -4.70
CA GLU A 227 18.08 2.52 -5.32
C GLU A 227 19.18 2.33 -4.28
N ARG A 228 19.21 3.15 -3.24
CA ARG A 228 20.14 2.97 -2.10
C ARG A 228 19.92 1.65 -1.38
N ALA A 229 18.66 1.20 -1.27
CA ALA A 229 18.33 -0.10 -0.69
C ALA A 229 18.72 -1.29 -1.58
N GLY A 230 19.01 -1.04 -2.86
CA GLY A 230 19.45 -2.03 -3.83
C GLY A 230 18.33 -2.92 -4.40
N PRO A 231 18.63 -3.69 -5.45
CA PRO A 231 17.65 -4.48 -6.18
C PRO A 231 17.02 -5.58 -5.32
N ARG A 232 15.74 -5.85 -5.58
CA ARG A 232 14.97 -6.93 -4.91
C ARG A 232 14.50 -7.94 -5.95
N PRO A 233 15.32 -8.95 -6.30
CA PRO A 233 14.96 -9.91 -7.35
C PRO A 233 13.79 -10.84 -6.98
N SER A 234 13.44 -10.91 -5.70
CA SER A 234 12.28 -11.61 -5.15
C SER A 234 10.97 -10.84 -5.31
N LEU A 235 11.03 -9.53 -5.57
CA LEU A 235 9.83 -8.70 -5.69
C LEU A 235 9.01 -9.09 -6.93
N ARG A 236 7.70 -9.18 -6.75
CA ARG A 236 6.70 -9.54 -7.77
C ARG A 236 5.63 -8.48 -7.90
N GLU A 237 5.30 -7.78 -6.81
CA GLU A 237 4.25 -6.77 -6.78
C GLU A 237 4.82 -5.46 -6.26
N TRP A 238 4.58 -4.38 -6.98
CA TRP A 238 4.91 -3.03 -6.55
C TRP A 238 3.73 -2.11 -6.82
N SER A 239 3.20 -1.47 -5.78
CA SER A 239 2.12 -0.49 -5.91
C SER A 239 2.51 0.84 -5.30
N LEU A 240 2.14 1.91 -6.02
CA LEU A 240 2.14 3.27 -5.55
C LEU A 240 0.72 3.81 -5.71
N GLU A 241 0.08 4.08 -4.59
CA GLU A 241 -1.32 4.51 -4.52
C GLU A 241 -1.41 5.82 -3.74
N PHE A 242 -2.54 6.51 -3.86
CA PHE A 242 -2.87 7.59 -2.93
C PHE A 242 -4.14 7.23 -2.19
N SER A 243 -4.15 7.50 -0.90
CA SER A 243 -5.34 7.36 -0.08
C SER A 243 -5.57 8.63 0.71
N SER A 244 -6.80 9.13 0.72
CA SER A 244 -7.19 10.29 1.53
C SER A 244 -7.85 9.78 2.82
N PRO A 245 -7.26 9.96 4.01
CA PRO A 245 -7.85 9.49 5.26
C PRO A 245 -9.19 10.17 5.58
N ASN A 246 -9.41 11.39 5.08
CA ASN A 246 -10.57 12.23 5.38
C ASN A 246 -11.49 12.48 4.16
N GLY A 247 -11.18 11.91 2.99
CA GLY A 247 -11.94 12.06 1.75
C GLY A 247 -11.99 13.49 1.18
N LYS A 248 -11.13 14.40 1.64
CA LYS A 248 -11.18 15.85 1.32
C LYS A 248 -9.97 16.37 0.53
N GLU A 249 -9.06 15.51 0.10
CA GLU A 249 -7.82 15.96 -0.56
C GLU A 249 -7.97 16.27 -2.06
N ARG A 250 -7.05 17.12 -2.56
CA ARG A 250 -6.98 17.63 -3.93
C ARG A 250 -6.37 16.59 -4.88
N ILE A 251 -6.77 16.59 -6.16
CA ILE A 251 -6.08 15.83 -7.21
C ILE A 251 -4.60 16.22 -7.22
N ARG A 252 -3.71 15.22 -7.33
CA ARG A 252 -2.27 15.46 -7.37
C ARG A 252 -1.63 14.98 -8.65
N TRP A 253 -0.82 15.89 -9.17
CA TRP A 253 0.12 15.60 -10.23
C TRP A 253 1.37 15.04 -9.61
N VAL A 254 1.72 13.83 -9.99
CA VAL A 254 2.97 13.21 -9.59
C VAL A 254 3.82 13.03 -10.84
N GLN A 255 5.13 13.21 -10.71
CA GLN A 255 6.09 13.02 -11.80
C GLN A 255 7.02 11.88 -11.41
N LEU A 256 7.08 10.85 -12.25
CA LEU A 256 8.06 9.77 -12.12
C LEU A 256 9.06 9.96 -13.26
N HIS A 257 10.23 10.49 -12.95
CA HIS A 257 11.21 10.87 -13.97
C HIS A 257 11.79 9.68 -14.73
N SER A 258 11.74 8.46 -14.17
CA SER A 258 12.20 7.26 -14.87
C SER A 258 11.53 5.98 -14.37
N LEU A 259 10.54 5.51 -15.13
CA LEU A 259 9.99 4.17 -14.97
C LEU A 259 11.05 3.08 -15.22
N ALA A 260 11.99 3.33 -16.13
CA ALA A 260 13.06 2.39 -16.45
C ALA A 260 13.99 2.11 -15.25
N ARG A 261 14.33 3.15 -14.45
CA ARG A 261 15.11 2.99 -13.20
C ARG A 261 14.41 2.07 -12.21
N LEU A 262 13.12 2.29 -11.98
CA LEU A 262 12.32 1.44 -11.08
C LEU A 262 12.30 -0.02 -11.56
N LEU A 263 12.02 -0.25 -12.85
CA LEU A 263 11.94 -1.59 -13.42
C LEU A 263 13.30 -2.32 -13.37
N ALA A 264 14.41 -1.60 -13.51
CA ALA A 264 15.75 -2.18 -13.42
C ALA A 264 16.08 -2.74 -12.02
N LEU A 265 15.48 -2.20 -10.95
CA LEU A 265 15.66 -2.71 -9.59
C LEU A 265 14.97 -4.05 -9.34
N TYR A 266 13.94 -4.37 -10.14
CA TYR A 266 13.02 -5.47 -9.87
C TYR A 266 12.82 -6.37 -11.10
N PRO A 267 13.84 -7.12 -11.53
CA PRO A 267 13.85 -7.85 -12.81
C PRO A 267 12.82 -8.98 -12.94
N ARG A 268 12.10 -9.29 -11.86
CA ARG A 268 11.05 -10.31 -11.81
C ARG A 268 9.68 -9.73 -11.43
N LEU A 269 9.52 -8.42 -11.48
CA LEU A 269 8.25 -7.74 -11.23
C LEU A 269 7.17 -8.25 -12.19
N GLN A 270 6.02 -8.62 -11.64
CA GLN A 270 4.87 -9.16 -12.38
C GLN A 270 3.71 -8.19 -12.38
N THR A 271 3.49 -7.48 -11.27
CA THR A 271 2.40 -6.52 -11.11
C THR A 271 2.97 -5.16 -10.73
N LEU A 272 2.60 -4.16 -11.52
CA LEU A 272 2.97 -2.77 -11.29
C LEU A 272 1.71 -1.91 -11.27
N VAL A 273 1.44 -1.29 -10.13
CA VAL A 273 0.36 -0.31 -9.97
C VAL A 273 1.00 1.05 -9.77
N LEU A 274 0.68 1.98 -10.66
CA LEU A 274 1.20 3.33 -10.65
C LEU A 274 0.08 4.36 -10.64
N PRO A 275 0.34 5.52 -10.03
CA PRO A 275 -0.44 6.70 -10.34
C PRO A 275 -0.30 7.09 -11.81
N MET A 276 -1.39 7.57 -12.38
CA MET A 276 -1.38 8.28 -13.65
C MET A 276 -0.61 9.57 -13.46
N THR A 277 0.60 9.58 -14.01
CA THR A 277 1.62 10.60 -13.80
C THR A 277 2.22 11.01 -15.12
N GLU A 278 2.97 12.12 -15.14
CA GLU A 278 3.91 12.32 -16.24
C GLU A 278 5.00 11.25 -16.09
N LEU A 279 4.80 10.14 -16.79
CA LEU A 279 5.74 9.05 -16.92
C LEU A 279 6.74 9.43 -17.99
N HIS A 280 7.83 10.07 -17.57
CA HIS A 280 8.98 10.21 -18.44
C HIS A 280 9.69 8.86 -18.49
N ALA A 281 9.51 8.16 -19.60
CA ALA A 281 10.20 6.91 -19.82
C ALA A 281 10.62 6.81 -21.28
N GLU A 282 11.90 7.06 -21.53
CA GLU A 282 12.54 6.65 -22.76
C GLU A 282 12.81 5.13 -22.65
N HIS A 283 12.18 4.35 -23.52
CA HIS A 283 12.44 2.91 -23.68
C HIS A 283 12.13 2.04 -22.44
N VAL A 284 10.86 1.65 -22.29
CA VAL A 284 10.41 0.77 -21.21
C VAL A 284 10.51 -0.70 -21.65
N GLU A 285 11.40 -1.48 -21.05
CA GLU A 285 11.51 -2.92 -21.30
C GLU A 285 11.44 -3.70 -19.98
N HIS A 286 10.56 -4.71 -19.91
CA HIS A 286 10.51 -5.61 -18.76
C HIS A 286 10.12 -7.03 -19.17
N PRO A 287 10.92 -8.07 -18.83
CA PRO A 287 10.72 -9.43 -19.34
C PRO A 287 9.60 -10.21 -18.65
N GLU A 288 9.24 -9.83 -17.42
CA GLU A 288 8.33 -10.61 -16.55
C GLU A 288 7.05 -9.86 -16.17
N LEU A 289 6.85 -8.61 -16.64
CA LEU A 289 5.68 -7.82 -16.25
C LEU A 289 4.43 -8.38 -16.92
N ARG A 290 3.40 -8.68 -16.12
CA ARG A 290 2.13 -9.28 -16.54
C ARG A 290 0.96 -8.34 -16.38
N GLU A 291 0.97 -7.53 -15.32
CA GLU A 291 -0.09 -6.58 -15.01
C GLU A 291 0.51 -5.19 -14.83
N LEU A 292 -0.04 -4.23 -15.58
CA LEU A 292 0.26 -2.81 -15.44
C LEU A 292 -1.05 -2.07 -15.24
N SER A 293 -1.16 -1.35 -14.13
CA SER A 293 -2.32 -0.54 -13.83
C SER A 293 -1.92 0.91 -13.59
N LEU A 294 -2.56 1.81 -14.32
CA LEU A 294 -2.36 3.25 -14.23
C LEU A 294 -3.65 3.89 -13.70
N HIS A 295 -3.63 4.30 -12.43
CA HIS A 295 -4.81 4.80 -11.72
C HIS A 295 -4.73 6.30 -11.45
N TRP A 296 -5.87 6.99 -11.48
CA TRP A 296 -5.91 8.33 -10.90
C TRP A 296 -5.74 8.30 -9.39
N LEU A 297 -5.09 9.34 -8.90
CA LEU A 297 -4.86 9.57 -7.50
C LEU A 297 -5.91 10.52 -6.94
N GLY A 298 -6.77 10.00 -6.08
CA GLY A 298 -7.77 10.77 -5.33
C GLY A 298 -9.20 10.31 -5.57
N HIS A 299 -10.08 10.58 -4.61
CA HIS A 299 -11.47 10.15 -4.63
C HIS A 299 -12.46 11.26 -5.04
N THR A 300 -12.02 12.51 -5.15
CA THR A 300 -12.92 13.65 -5.42
C THR A 300 -12.15 14.89 -5.89
N PRO A 301 -12.58 15.56 -6.96
CA PRO A 301 -12.06 16.86 -7.35
C PRO A 301 -12.72 17.92 -6.47
N CYS A 302 -12.09 18.28 -5.36
CA CYS A 302 -12.47 19.46 -4.60
C CYS A 302 -11.60 20.64 -5.05
N GLY A 303 -11.86 21.15 -6.27
CA GLY A 303 -11.47 22.51 -6.64
C GLY A 303 -12.50 23.51 -6.12
N PRO A 304 -12.19 24.81 -6.05
CA PRO A 304 -13.26 25.80 -6.04
C PRO A 304 -14.22 25.47 -7.18
N SER A 305 -15.52 25.56 -6.93
CA SER A 305 -16.57 25.43 -7.95
C SER A 305 -16.39 26.41 -9.12
N ASP A 306 -15.47 27.37 -8.96
CA ASP A 306 -15.02 28.33 -9.95
C ASP A 306 -13.61 27.98 -10.48
N LEU A 307 -13.59 27.45 -11.71
CA LEU A 307 -12.38 27.17 -12.50
C LEU A 307 -11.48 28.41 -12.71
N SER A 308 -12.01 29.63 -12.53
CA SER A 308 -11.25 30.87 -12.70
C SER A 308 -10.26 31.16 -11.57
N GLN A 309 -10.34 30.43 -10.45
CA GLN A 309 -9.35 30.50 -9.37
C GLN A 309 -8.10 29.66 -9.67
N TRP A 310 -8.10 28.87 -10.75
CA TRP A 310 -6.98 28.04 -11.21
C TRP A 310 -6.05 28.77 -12.20
N LYS A 311 -6.03 30.10 -12.18
CA LYS A 311 -5.43 30.98 -13.22
C LYS A 311 -3.92 30.85 -13.50
N HIS A 312 -3.16 29.99 -12.81
CA HIS A 312 -1.70 29.96 -12.93
C HIS A 312 -1.04 28.59 -13.11
N ALA A 313 -1.77 27.47 -13.10
CA ALA A 313 -1.21 26.17 -13.45
C ALA A 313 -1.77 25.75 -14.82
N PRO A 314 -0.94 25.51 -15.85
CA PRO A 314 -1.44 24.91 -17.09
C PRO A 314 -2.11 23.59 -16.73
N VAL A 315 -3.34 23.39 -17.19
CA VAL A 315 -3.97 22.06 -17.21
C VAL A 315 -2.98 21.14 -17.92
N PRO A 316 -2.37 20.16 -17.24
CA PRO A 316 -1.37 19.32 -17.87
C PRO A 316 -2.02 18.51 -18.97
N LYS A 317 -1.33 18.39 -20.10
CA LYS A 317 -1.80 17.59 -21.23
C LYS A 317 -1.62 16.11 -20.88
N GLY A 318 -2.53 15.23 -21.32
CA GLY A 318 -2.40 13.78 -21.15
C GLY A 318 -1.14 13.23 -21.82
N THR A 319 -0.03 13.12 -21.07
CA THR A 319 1.26 12.64 -21.59
C THR A 319 1.70 11.29 -21.03
N GLY A 320 1.01 10.76 -20.03
CA GLY A 320 1.43 9.55 -19.33
C GLY A 320 1.52 8.25 -20.17
N LEU A 321 0.97 8.21 -21.38
CA LEU A 321 0.94 6.99 -22.21
C LEU A 321 2.05 6.88 -23.26
N GLN A 322 2.87 7.92 -23.46
CA GLN A 322 3.80 7.98 -24.58
C GLN A 322 4.87 6.88 -24.58
N PHE A 323 5.25 6.41 -23.40
CA PHE A 323 6.19 5.30 -23.24
C PHE A 323 5.70 4.01 -23.91
N LEU A 324 4.38 3.80 -24.08
CA LEU A 324 3.80 2.59 -24.67
C LEU A 324 4.24 2.36 -26.12
N ARG A 325 4.55 3.44 -26.87
CA ARG A 325 5.00 3.34 -28.27
C ARG A 325 6.23 2.46 -28.42
N GLU A 326 7.20 2.67 -27.53
CA GLU A 326 8.50 2.01 -27.53
C GLU A 326 8.60 0.93 -26.45
N ALA A 327 7.52 0.68 -25.71
CA ALA A 327 7.50 -0.30 -24.65
C ALA A 327 7.64 -1.74 -25.20
N ARG A 328 8.46 -2.54 -24.53
CA ARG A 328 8.67 -3.96 -24.78
C ARG A 328 8.28 -4.75 -23.54
N LEU A 329 7.02 -5.17 -23.49
CA LEU A 329 6.42 -5.89 -22.38
C LEU A 329 5.83 -7.22 -22.90
N PRO A 330 6.69 -8.17 -23.32
CA PRO A 330 6.27 -9.36 -24.07
C PRO A 330 5.36 -10.30 -23.28
N LYS A 331 5.30 -10.18 -21.96
CA LYS A 331 4.43 -10.97 -21.07
C LYS A 331 3.27 -10.18 -20.48
N LEU A 332 3.04 -8.93 -20.91
CA LEU A 332 1.94 -8.13 -20.37
C LEU A 332 0.61 -8.73 -20.82
N GLU A 333 -0.15 -9.25 -19.86
CA GLU A 333 -1.43 -9.91 -20.06
C GLU A 333 -2.60 -8.96 -19.74
N ARG A 334 -2.41 -8.05 -18.77
CA ARG A 334 -3.41 -7.07 -18.32
C ARG A 334 -2.85 -5.64 -18.34
N LEU A 335 -3.59 -4.75 -18.99
CA LEU A 335 -3.36 -3.31 -18.95
C LEU A 335 -4.63 -2.60 -18.47
N HIS A 336 -4.54 -1.93 -17.34
CA HIS A 336 -5.60 -1.09 -16.79
C HIS A 336 -5.21 0.38 -16.85
N ILE A 337 -6.10 1.21 -17.38
CA ILE A 337 -5.95 2.66 -17.47
C ILE A 337 -7.28 3.26 -17.03
N ASP A 338 -7.24 4.00 -15.93
CA ASP A 338 -8.39 4.78 -15.47
C ASP A 338 -8.29 6.21 -16.00
N PHE A 339 -9.37 6.73 -16.62
CA PHE A 339 -9.50 8.11 -17.11
C PHE A 339 -10.35 9.00 -16.20
N GLN A 340 -10.62 8.55 -14.96
CA GLN A 340 -11.36 9.33 -13.97
C GLN A 340 -10.86 10.78 -13.87
N TYR A 341 -11.79 11.72 -13.80
CA TYR A 341 -11.50 13.17 -13.75
C TYR A 341 -10.82 13.74 -14.99
N GLU A 342 -10.95 13.12 -16.16
CA GLU A 342 -10.45 13.65 -17.43
C GLU A 342 -10.82 15.12 -17.73
N TRP A 343 -11.94 15.64 -17.22
CA TRP A 343 -12.30 17.07 -17.32
C TRP A 343 -11.25 18.00 -16.71
N TYR A 344 -10.40 17.48 -15.82
CA TYR A 344 -9.30 18.19 -15.20
C TYR A 344 -8.01 18.16 -16.03
N ILE A 345 -7.90 17.26 -17.02
CA ILE A 345 -6.65 16.90 -17.73
C ILE A 345 -6.79 17.06 -19.25
N ALA A 346 -8.00 17.38 -19.70
CA ALA A 346 -8.33 17.59 -21.10
C ALA A 346 -7.79 16.47 -21.99
N TRP A 347 -7.95 15.21 -21.55
CA TRP A 347 -7.58 14.04 -22.36
C TRP A 347 -8.30 14.13 -23.70
N THR A 348 -7.55 13.86 -24.75
CA THR A 348 -8.05 13.81 -26.11
C THR A 348 -7.88 12.39 -26.66
N PRO A 349 -8.71 11.97 -27.63
CA PRO A 349 -8.51 10.68 -28.29
C PRO A 349 -7.11 10.49 -28.85
N GLU A 350 -6.46 11.57 -29.30
CA GLU A 350 -5.09 11.57 -29.80
C GLU A 350 -4.06 11.11 -28.76
N ASP A 351 -4.33 11.32 -27.46
CA ASP A 351 -3.45 10.91 -26.38
C ASP A 351 -3.45 9.38 -26.17
N LEU A 352 -4.40 8.65 -26.76
CA LEU A 352 -4.40 7.18 -26.81
C LEU A 352 -3.58 6.60 -27.97
N ALA A 353 -3.17 7.41 -28.95
CA ALA A 353 -2.38 6.94 -30.08
C ALA A 353 -1.17 6.07 -29.65
N PRO A 354 -0.41 6.40 -28.58
CA PRO A 354 0.65 5.54 -28.07
C PRO A 354 0.24 4.11 -27.72
N LEU A 355 -0.94 3.93 -27.13
CA LEU A 355 -1.49 2.61 -26.80
C LEU A 355 -1.78 1.82 -28.08
N PHE A 356 -2.39 2.48 -29.06
CA PHE A 356 -2.82 1.85 -30.32
C PHE A 356 -1.64 1.52 -31.25
N GLU A 357 -0.56 2.30 -31.17
CA GLU A 357 0.66 2.13 -31.94
C GLU A 357 1.65 1.14 -31.30
N ALA A 358 1.40 0.71 -30.06
CA ALA A 358 2.28 -0.16 -29.31
C ALA A 358 2.55 -1.49 -30.05
N LYS A 359 3.83 -1.86 -30.18
CA LYS A 359 4.25 -3.10 -30.84
C LYS A 359 4.70 -4.19 -29.87
N GLY A 360 5.06 -3.82 -28.64
CA GLY A 360 5.62 -4.73 -27.65
C GLY A 360 4.63 -5.37 -26.68
N LEU A 361 3.32 -5.29 -26.95
CA LEU A 361 2.24 -5.80 -26.08
C LEU A 361 1.60 -7.09 -26.65
N ALA A 362 2.42 -8.01 -27.16
CA ALA A 362 1.94 -9.16 -27.93
C ALA A 362 1.14 -10.20 -27.11
N ALA A 363 1.28 -10.21 -25.79
CA ALA A 363 0.58 -11.13 -24.89
C ALA A 363 -0.72 -10.55 -24.29
N LEU A 364 -1.11 -9.33 -24.67
CA LEU A 364 -2.23 -8.64 -24.04
C LEU A 364 -3.55 -9.39 -24.25
N ARG A 365 -4.21 -9.74 -23.14
CA ARG A 365 -5.50 -10.45 -23.08
C ARG A 365 -6.61 -9.62 -22.48
N ARG A 366 -6.27 -8.71 -21.56
CA ARG A 366 -7.23 -7.90 -20.82
C ARG A 366 -6.86 -6.43 -20.94
N LEU A 367 -7.75 -5.66 -21.58
CA LEU A 367 -7.61 -4.22 -21.72
C LEU A 367 -8.77 -3.55 -20.98
N GLU A 368 -8.45 -2.76 -19.98
CA GLU A 368 -9.41 -2.08 -19.11
C GLU A 368 -9.20 -0.58 -19.23
N LEU A 369 -10.18 0.12 -19.78
CA LEU A 369 -10.16 1.55 -20.08
C LEU A 369 -11.35 2.19 -19.36
N HIS A 370 -11.16 2.51 -18.09
CA HIS A 370 -12.23 2.95 -17.21
C HIS A 370 -12.48 4.46 -17.33
N ASN A 371 -13.73 4.90 -17.13
CA ASN A 371 -14.11 6.31 -17.01
C ASN A 371 -13.72 7.21 -18.22
N CYS A 372 -13.65 6.63 -19.43
CA CYS A 372 -13.27 7.34 -20.66
C CYS A 372 -14.47 8.07 -21.30
N HIS A 373 -14.45 9.40 -21.42
CA HIS A 373 -15.57 10.17 -22.01
C HIS A 373 -15.62 10.14 -23.53
N PHE A 374 -14.50 9.80 -24.18
CA PHE A 374 -14.41 9.65 -25.63
C PHE A 374 -14.57 8.18 -26.06
N GLY A 375 -15.47 7.44 -25.39
CA GLY A 375 -15.70 6.01 -25.60
C GLY A 375 -16.05 5.62 -27.05
N ASP A 376 -16.82 6.44 -27.77
CA ASP A 376 -17.13 6.20 -29.18
C ASP A 376 -15.87 6.27 -30.07
N VAL A 377 -15.02 7.27 -29.83
CA VAL A 377 -13.76 7.43 -30.58
C VAL A 377 -12.83 6.26 -30.26
N LEU A 378 -12.73 5.90 -28.99
CA LEU A 378 -11.99 4.72 -28.53
C LEU A 378 -12.46 3.45 -29.28
N CYS A 379 -13.77 3.19 -29.35
CA CYS A 379 -14.31 2.02 -30.05
C CYS A 379 -13.95 2.01 -31.55
N ARG A 380 -13.98 3.17 -32.21
CA ARG A 380 -13.59 3.31 -33.63
C ARG A 380 -12.10 3.11 -33.87
N GLU A 381 -11.25 3.45 -32.91
CA GLU A 381 -9.82 3.23 -33.01
C GLU A 381 -9.44 1.78 -32.65
N LEU A 382 -10.06 1.18 -31.63
CA LEU A 382 -9.82 -0.21 -31.21
C LEU A 382 -9.96 -1.19 -32.38
N VAL A 383 -10.97 -1.00 -33.24
CA VAL A 383 -11.20 -1.88 -34.41
C VAL A 383 -10.12 -1.77 -35.49
N ARG A 384 -9.19 -0.81 -35.40
CA ARG A 384 -8.07 -0.62 -36.34
C ARG A 384 -6.78 -1.27 -35.86
N ILE A 385 -6.70 -1.63 -34.58
CA ILE A 385 -5.46 -2.10 -33.95
C ILE A 385 -5.24 -3.57 -34.28
N LYS A 386 -4.02 -3.98 -34.63
CA LYS A 386 -3.75 -5.38 -34.98
C LYS A 386 -3.59 -6.29 -33.75
N HIS A 387 -2.99 -5.78 -32.68
CA HIS A 387 -2.67 -6.59 -31.50
C HIS A 387 -3.87 -6.81 -30.56
N VAL A 388 -5.03 -6.19 -30.79
CA VAL A 388 -6.24 -6.46 -29.97
C VAL A 388 -6.97 -7.75 -30.34
N GLN A 389 -6.55 -8.43 -31.41
CA GLN A 389 -7.16 -9.70 -31.82
C GLN A 389 -7.00 -10.80 -30.76
N SER A 390 -5.96 -10.69 -29.92
CA SER A 390 -5.69 -11.59 -28.79
C SER A 390 -6.51 -11.29 -27.53
N LEU A 391 -7.27 -10.18 -27.50
CA LEU A 391 -8.04 -9.79 -26.33
C LEU A 391 -9.16 -10.79 -26.03
N GLU A 392 -9.25 -11.14 -24.76
CA GLU A 392 -10.25 -11.99 -24.14
C GLU A 392 -11.25 -11.15 -23.33
N VAL A 393 -10.78 -10.04 -22.75
CA VAL A 393 -11.58 -9.11 -21.95
C VAL A 393 -11.32 -7.67 -22.41
N LEU A 394 -12.40 -6.96 -22.73
CA LEU A 394 -12.42 -5.52 -22.96
C LEU A 394 -13.36 -4.91 -21.92
N ASP A 395 -12.81 -4.08 -21.04
CA ASP A 395 -13.57 -3.44 -19.98
C ASP A 395 -13.62 -1.93 -20.21
N LEU A 396 -14.84 -1.42 -20.41
CA LEU A 396 -15.17 -0.02 -20.66
C LEU A 396 -16.03 0.53 -19.51
N THR A 397 -15.82 0.05 -18.29
CA THR A 397 -16.54 0.51 -17.09
C THR A 397 -16.46 2.04 -16.96
N GLY A 398 -17.61 2.69 -16.84
CA GLY A 398 -17.69 4.16 -16.73
C GLY A 398 -17.37 4.94 -18.01
N ALA A 399 -17.07 4.27 -19.13
CA ALA A 399 -16.88 4.95 -20.40
C ALA A 399 -18.21 5.49 -20.94
N ILE A 400 -18.17 6.66 -21.61
CA ILE A 400 -19.34 7.22 -22.29
C ILE A 400 -19.43 6.62 -23.69
N LEU A 401 -20.42 5.75 -23.86
CA LEU A 401 -20.68 5.03 -25.10
C LEU A 401 -22.06 5.41 -25.63
N THR A 402 -22.13 5.83 -26.89
CA THR A 402 -23.38 6.03 -27.63
C THR A 402 -23.57 4.93 -28.66
N ASP A 403 -24.71 4.96 -29.36
CA ASP A 403 -25.03 4.01 -30.43
C ASP A 403 -23.91 3.93 -31.48
N GLU A 404 -23.17 5.02 -31.72
CA GLU A 404 -22.05 5.04 -32.67
C GLU A 404 -20.90 4.11 -32.24
N GLY A 405 -20.49 4.17 -30.98
CA GLY A 405 -19.42 3.33 -30.45
C GLY A 405 -19.83 1.87 -30.34
N ALA A 406 -21.06 1.60 -29.89
CA ALA A 406 -21.61 0.25 -29.84
C ALA A 406 -21.70 -0.37 -31.25
N GLU A 407 -22.17 0.40 -32.24
CA GLU A 407 -22.25 -0.05 -33.62
C GLU A 407 -20.86 -0.30 -34.22
N ALA A 408 -19.86 0.53 -33.88
CA ALA A 408 -18.48 0.31 -34.31
C ALA A 408 -17.93 -1.04 -33.82
N LEU A 409 -18.19 -1.41 -32.55
CA LEU A 409 -17.80 -2.72 -32.03
C LEU A 409 -18.60 -3.86 -32.66
N ALA A 410 -19.92 -3.73 -32.78
CA ALA A 410 -20.81 -4.78 -33.30
C ALA A 410 -20.47 -5.14 -34.76
N ARG A 411 -20.31 -4.13 -35.62
CA ARG A 411 -19.95 -4.32 -37.04
C ARG A 411 -18.59 -4.96 -37.24
N ASN A 412 -17.70 -4.86 -36.26
CA ASN A 412 -16.33 -5.37 -36.33
C ASN A 412 -16.09 -6.56 -35.38
N ARG A 413 -17.13 -7.32 -35.02
CA ARG A 413 -17.00 -8.52 -34.15
C ARG A 413 -15.92 -9.52 -34.60
N ALA A 414 -15.74 -9.67 -35.91
CA ALA A 414 -14.72 -10.55 -36.49
C ALA A 414 -13.29 -10.12 -36.14
N HIS A 415 -13.06 -8.85 -35.79
CA HIS A 415 -11.77 -8.30 -35.38
C HIS A 415 -11.39 -8.67 -33.94
N PHE A 416 -12.34 -9.18 -33.15
CA PHE A 416 -12.14 -9.58 -31.76
C PHE A 416 -12.42 -11.08 -31.55
N PRO A 417 -11.80 -11.99 -32.32
CA PRO A 417 -12.20 -13.40 -32.38
C PRO A 417 -12.15 -14.11 -31.02
N HIS A 418 -11.25 -13.69 -30.13
CA HIS A 418 -11.05 -14.28 -28.80
C HIS A 418 -11.80 -13.57 -27.67
N LEU A 419 -12.54 -12.49 -27.95
CA LEU A 419 -13.20 -11.71 -26.90
C LEU A 419 -14.36 -12.49 -26.28
N THR A 420 -14.18 -12.87 -25.02
CA THR A 420 -15.11 -13.64 -24.20
C THR A 420 -15.83 -12.81 -23.15
N GLN A 421 -15.44 -11.54 -22.97
CA GLN A 421 -16.12 -10.63 -22.06
C GLN A 421 -15.99 -9.18 -22.56
N LEU A 422 -17.14 -8.50 -22.67
CA LEU A 422 -17.22 -7.05 -22.86
C LEU A 422 -17.88 -6.46 -21.61
N VAL A 423 -17.17 -5.65 -20.84
CA VAL A 423 -17.75 -4.98 -19.67
C VAL A 423 -18.16 -3.57 -20.07
N CYS A 424 -19.45 -3.29 -20.07
CA CYS A 424 -19.99 -1.95 -20.32
C CYS A 424 -21.41 -1.84 -19.77
N GLY A 425 -21.83 -0.63 -19.37
CA GLY A 425 -23.21 -0.36 -18.98
C GLY A 425 -24.10 0.03 -20.18
N PRO A 426 -25.44 -0.06 -20.06
CA PRO A 426 -26.37 0.37 -21.12
C PRO A 426 -26.55 1.90 -21.19
N TRP A 427 -25.87 2.65 -20.33
CA TRP A 427 -26.04 4.10 -20.19
C TRP A 427 -25.55 4.82 -21.45
N GLY A 428 -26.42 5.60 -22.09
CA GLY A 428 -26.12 6.31 -23.33
C GLY A 428 -26.47 5.54 -24.61
N LEU A 429 -26.89 4.26 -24.50
CA LEU A 429 -27.29 3.43 -25.62
C LEU A 429 -28.81 3.34 -25.76
N SER A 430 -29.28 3.35 -27.01
CA SER A 430 -30.65 2.98 -27.33
C SER A 430 -30.88 1.48 -27.13
N GLU A 431 -32.13 1.09 -26.86
CA GLU A 431 -32.50 -0.31 -26.69
C GLU A 431 -32.11 -1.20 -27.90
N PRO A 432 -32.28 -0.74 -29.18
CA PRO A 432 -31.79 -1.48 -30.34
C PRO A 432 -30.28 -1.67 -30.35
N ALA A 433 -29.50 -0.61 -30.08
CA ALA A 433 -28.04 -0.68 -30.09
C ALA A 433 -27.51 -1.63 -29.01
N TRP A 434 -28.09 -1.57 -27.80
CA TRP A 434 -27.75 -2.48 -26.71
C TRP A 434 -28.06 -3.94 -27.07
N LYS A 435 -29.25 -4.22 -27.62
CA LYS A 435 -29.63 -5.57 -28.06
C LYS A 435 -28.69 -6.11 -29.13
N ASP A 436 -28.27 -5.28 -30.07
CA ASP A 436 -27.32 -5.69 -31.11
C ASP A 436 -25.92 -5.96 -30.53
N LEU A 437 -25.47 -5.15 -29.58
CA LEU A 437 -24.18 -5.35 -28.90
C LEU A 437 -24.15 -6.68 -28.12
N VAL A 438 -25.18 -6.95 -27.30
CA VAL A 438 -25.32 -8.19 -26.52
C VAL A 438 -25.48 -9.44 -27.41
N LYS A 439 -25.99 -9.27 -28.63
CA LYS A 439 -26.05 -10.36 -29.61
C LYS A 439 -24.67 -10.74 -30.14
N HIS A 440 -23.78 -9.77 -30.30
CA HIS A 440 -22.43 -9.99 -30.83
C HIS A 440 -21.41 -10.34 -29.74
N TYR A 441 -21.61 -9.84 -28.51
CA TYR A 441 -20.65 -9.99 -27.41
C TYR A 441 -21.30 -10.52 -26.13
N PRO A 442 -20.56 -11.32 -25.35
CA PRO A 442 -20.94 -11.66 -23.98
C PRO A 442 -20.72 -10.44 -23.07
N VAL A 443 -21.77 -9.63 -22.94
CA VAL A 443 -21.72 -8.38 -22.18
C VAL A 443 -21.97 -8.62 -20.70
N VAL A 444 -21.13 -8.04 -19.85
CA VAL A 444 -21.31 -7.99 -18.39
C VAL A 444 -21.54 -6.52 -18.02
N SER A 445 -22.61 -6.25 -17.30
CA SER A 445 -22.80 -4.92 -16.71
C SER A 445 -21.84 -4.77 -15.52
N PRO A 446 -21.06 -3.67 -15.43
CA PRO A 446 -20.20 -3.39 -14.28
C PRO A 446 -20.99 -3.16 -12.98
#